data_AF-A0A7W1I378-F1
#
_entry.id   AF-A0A7W1I378-F1
#
_cell.length_a   1.000
_cell.length_b   1.000
_cell.length_c   1.000
_cell.angle_alpha   90.00
_cell.angle_beta   90.00
_cell.angle_gamma   90.00
#
_symmetry.space_group_name_H-M   'P 1'
#
loop_
_entity.id
_entity.type
_entity.pdbx_description
1 polymer ?
#
loop_
_entity_poly.entity_id
_entity_poly.type
_entity_poly.pdbx_seq_one_letter_code
_entity_poly.pdbx_strand_id
1 'polypeptide(L)'
;MRYLRMLTNALLAGAFGAAYLTIIVLQLNPEVPLLSATPWWWFLTLGMLYGVHFAVIFYVFLVVREFVAMDTFSPGWVSVRLLAWLGAALSAGAAMLMWFNVRGFALALGELAAWRMTAGAVAATASAIVLLAIAAAHYSFGRRGSRVGASLFAIAVIASMALPIAARGRGTAAREHVPWTTRPLVAELSAGEPRVTVLMLDGASLAHIWPRAAEGRLPNFSRLLDGGAAMDLATIRPTQPDPVWTAVATGMYPAGNGVRSAARYYARGDGRGINLLADHSLSHALVHLGFVKDAPLTSAAWGARPLWGILSDQGMASAIVRWPLTHPANPSTGVIVSDRLHQAVDSITEYDRAAHPAWVLPAVQPVIDGAPGSTSGAAYEAGFTTGSPEDVALQRDQLYAGVSRKLRDAESSRLSAVRYTGLDTVGHYYLQYAQPVPPRGVPEEERRRLAQIVDRYYAFIDAEIGAALAGMAKDDLLLVISGFGMESTGVAKRWLARVIGDADFSGTHERAPDGFMLAYGTAVQPGRPQRGSIVDVTPTLLYFFGLPVARDMDGFARADLFTPEFSSVRPVSFVPSYR
;
A
#
# COMPACT_ATOMS: atom_id res chain seq x y z
N MET A 1 30.95 33.07 -21.76
CA MET A 1 31.11 33.32 -20.31
C MET A 1 29.80 33.55 -19.56
N ARG A 2 28.87 34.39 -20.05
CA ARG A 2 27.58 34.68 -19.35
C ARG A 2 26.74 33.44 -19.08
N TYR A 3 26.46 32.66 -20.12
CA TYR A 3 25.69 31.41 -20.02
C TYR A 3 26.31 30.40 -19.05
N LEU A 4 27.63 30.33 -18.98
CA LEU A 4 28.34 29.45 -18.04
C LEU A 4 28.07 29.87 -16.58
N ARG A 5 28.00 31.18 -16.29
CA ARG A 5 27.64 31.67 -14.95
C ARG A 5 26.17 31.40 -14.61
N MET A 6 25.26 31.50 -15.58
CA MET A 6 23.86 31.07 -15.39
C MET A 6 23.78 29.59 -15.05
N LEU A 7 24.53 28.75 -15.78
CA LEU A 7 24.61 27.31 -15.53
C LEU A 7 25.13 27.02 -14.12
N THR A 8 26.19 27.69 -13.64
CA THR A 8 26.70 27.51 -12.28
C THR A 8 25.63 27.78 -11.21
N ASN A 9 24.88 28.88 -11.34
CA ASN A 9 23.80 29.21 -10.39
C ASN A 9 22.66 28.19 -10.46
N ALA A 10 22.32 27.71 -11.66
CA ALA A 10 21.30 26.71 -11.84
C ALA A 10 21.71 25.35 -11.24
N LEU A 11 22.98 24.95 -11.38
CA LEU A 11 23.54 23.75 -10.74
C LEU A 11 23.51 23.84 -9.21
N LEU A 12 23.85 24.99 -8.63
CA LEU A 12 23.75 25.22 -7.19
C LEU A 12 22.30 25.12 -6.69
N ALA A 13 21.36 25.72 -7.41
CA ALA A 13 19.93 25.60 -7.09
C ALA A 13 19.45 24.14 -7.24
N GLY A 14 19.94 23.41 -8.25
CA GLY A 14 19.68 21.98 -8.41
C GLY A 14 20.16 21.15 -7.22
N ALA A 15 21.37 21.42 -6.72
CA ALA A 15 21.90 20.78 -5.52
C ALA A 15 21.06 21.09 -4.26
N PHE A 16 20.57 22.33 -4.11
CA PHE A 16 19.64 22.66 -3.03
C PHE A 16 18.31 21.90 -3.13
N GLY A 17 17.76 21.78 -4.35
CA GLY A 17 16.56 20.98 -4.59
C GLY A 17 16.75 19.52 -4.21
N ALA A 18 17.87 18.93 -4.59
CA ALA A 18 18.22 17.56 -4.20
C ALA A 18 18.33 17.41 -2.67
N ALA A 19 18.99 18.35 -1.99
CA ALA A 19 19.11 18.34 -0.52
C ALA A 19 17.73 18.37 0.17
N TYR A 20 16.81 19.23 -0.28
CA TYR A 20 15.44 19.26 0.26
C TYR A 20 14.70 17.94 0.05
N LEU A 21 14.82 17.31 -1.13
CA LEU A 21 14.21 16.01 -1.38
C LEU A 21 14.81 14.92 -0.50
N THR A 22 16.13 14.92 -0.27
CA THR A 22 16.78 14.01 0.69
C THR A 22 16.23 14.20 2.10
N ILE A 23 16.01 15.44 2.55
CA ILE A 23 15.42 15.72 3.86
C ILE A 23 14.01 15.13 3.97
N ILE A 24 13.18 15.26 2.93
CA ILE A 24 11.84 14.66 2.89
C ILE A 24 11.92 13.13 2.99
N VAL A 25 12.82 12.51 2.22
CA VAL A 25 13.07 11.06 2.31
C VAL A 25 13.47 10.64 3.72
N LEU A 26 14.34 11.39 4.38
CA LEU A 26 14.74 11.09 5.75
C LEU A 26 13.58 11.26 6.73
N GLN A 27 12.77 12.32 6.61
CA GLN A 27 11.59 12.53 7.45
C GLN A 27 10.59 11.37 7.37
N LEU A 28 10.39 10.83 6.17
CA LEU A 28 9.51 9.68 5.94
C LEU A 28 10.05 8.37 6.53
N ASN A 29 11.37 8.27 6.67
CA ASN A 29 12.08 7.07 7.13
C ASN A 29 12.85 7.38 8.41
N PRO A 30 12.16 7.63 9.55
CA PRO A 30 12.79 7.98 10.83
C PRO A 30 13.79 6.92 11.34
N GLU A 31 13.68 5.67 10.89
CA GLU A 31 14.59 4.57 11.18
C GLU A 31 15.98 4.71 10.54
N VAL A 32 16.17 5.62 9.59
CA VAL A 32 17.47 5.87 8.95
C VAL A 32 18.34 6.74 9.86
N PRO A 33 19.53 6.29 10.29
CA PRO A 33 20.43 7.13 11.09
C PRO A 33 20.97 8.30 10.26
N LEU A 34 20.98 9.51 10.83
CA LEU A 34 21.53 10.70 10.16
C LEU A 34 23.04 10.58 9.91
N LEU A 35 23.76 9.92 10.83
CA LEU A 35 25.19 9.65 10.73
C LEU A 35 25.43 8.27 10.09
N SER A 36 24.98 8.10 8.86
CA SER A 36 25.22 6.89 8.05
C SER A 36 25.51 7.25 6.60
N ALA A 37 25.92 6.27 5.79
CA ALA A 37 26.14 6.50 4.35
C ALA A 37 24.82 6.67 3.58
N THR A 38 23.69 6.20 4.13
CA THR A 38 22.38 6.21 3.46
C THR A 38 21.94 7.63 3.03
N PRO A 39 21.91 8.66 3.90
CA PRO A 39 21.61 10.04 3.48
C PRO A 39 22.43 10.54 2.29
N TRP A 40 23.73 10.19 2.24
CA TRP A 40 24.62 10.60 1.17
C TRP A 40 24.29 9.91 -0.16
N TRP A 41 24.04 8.61 -0.15
CA TRP A 41 23.62 7.87 -1.35
C TRP A 41 22.29 8.40 -1.90
N TRP A 42 21.34 8.70 -1.02
CA TRP A 42 20.07 9.31 -1.42
C TRP A 42 20.26 10.72 -1.98
N PHE A 43 21.13 11.55 -1.40
CA PHE A 43 21.48 12.84 -1.98
C PHE A 43 22.08 12.73 -3.38
N LEU A 44 23.01 11.79 -3.60
CA LEU A 44 23.59 11.55 -4.93
C LEU A 44 22.55 11.06 -5.94
N THR A 45 21.75 10.06 -5.59
CA THR A 45 20.71 9.52 -6.46
C THR A 45 19.67 10.58 -6.84
N LEU A 46 19.17 11.33 -5.86
CA LEU A 46 18.21 12.41 -6.10
C LEU A 46 18.85 13.59 -6.84
N GLY A 47 20.14 13.85 -6.62
CA GLY A 47 20.92 14.85 -7.33
C GLY A 47 21.08 14.54 -8.82
N MET A 48 21.35 13.27 -9.17
CA MET A 48 21.51 12.84 -10.56
C MET A 48 20.21 12.99 -11.37
N LEU A 49 19.06 12.66 -10.79
CA LEU A 49 17.78 12.86 -11.45
C LEU A 49 17.27 14.30 -11.21
N TYR A 50 16.70 14.58 -10.04
CA TYR A 50 16.02 15.85 -9.78
C TYR A 50 16.97 17.04 -9.77
N GLY A 51 18.18 16.91 -9.20
CA GLY A 51 19.14 18.01 -9.17
C GLY A 51 19.52 18.51 -10.56
N VAL A 52 19.79 17.59 -11.49
CA VAL A 52 20.04 17.90 -12.90
C VAL A 52 18.81 18.53 -13.56
N HIS A 53 17.62 17.97 -13.34
CA HIS A 53 16.39 18.52 -13.94
C HIS A 53 16.05 19.92 -13.42
N PHE A 54 16.19 20.17 -12.11
CA PHE A 54 16.07 21.51 -11.54
C PHE A 54 17.09 22.46 -12.15
N ALA A 55 18.34 22.05 -12.31
CA ALA A 55 19.36 22.87 -12.96
C ALA A 55 18.99 23.20 -14.41
N VAL A 56 18.48 22.24 -15.18
CA VAL A 56 18.03 22.48 -16.57
C VAL A 56 16.83 23.44 -16.58
N ILE A 57 15.80 23.19 -15.76
CA ILE A 57 14.59 24.03 -15.69
C ILE A 57 14.96 25.47 -15.31
N PHE A 58 15.77 25.65 -14.27
CA PHE A 58 16.20 26.98 -13.85
C PHE A 58 17.08 27.65 -14.90
N TYR A 59 17.96 26.92 -15.56
CA TYR A 59 18.77 27.46 -16.65
C TYR A 59 17.89 27.95 -17.81
N VAL A 60 16.95 27.14 -18.27
CA VAL A 60 15.99 27.51 -19.32
C VAL A 60 15.16 28.72 -18.89
N PHE A 61 14.65 28.73 -17.67
CA PHE A 61 13.92 29.86 -17.12
C PHE A 61 14.75 31.15 -17.14
N LEU A 62 16.02 31.10 -16.76
CA LEU A 62 16.92 32.26 -16.79
C LEU A 62 17.17 32.77 -18.22
N VAL A 63 17.33 31.86 -19.19
CA VAL A 63 17.53 32.21 -20.61
C VAL A 63 16.25 32.80 -21.22
N VAL A 64 15.09 32.18 -20.97
CA VAL A 64 13.79 32.68 -21.46
C VAL A 64 13.47 34.04 -20.85
N ARG A 65 13.69 34.21 -19.54
CA ARG A 65 13.52 35.50 -18.87
C ARG A 65 14.36 36.58 -19.55
N GLU A 66 15.62 36.30 -19.85
CA GLU A 66 16.50 37.24 -20.54
C GLU A 66 15.99 37.59 -21.94
N PHE A 67 15.54 36.59 -22.70
CA PHE A 67 14.94 36.81 -24.03
C PHE A 67 13.69 37.70 -23.96
N VAL A 68 12.78 37.42 -23.01
CA VAL A 68 11.51 38.15 -22.85
C VAL A 68 11.71 39.55 -22.30
N ALA A 69 12.62 39.73 -21.34
CA ALA A 69 12.90 41.02 -20.73
C ALA A 69 13.66 41.97 -21.67
N MET A 70 14.21 41.47 -22.79
CA MET A 70 15.10 42.20 -23.71
C MET A 70 16.28 42.90 -23.01
N ASP A 71 16.62 42.44 -21.81
CA ASP A 71 17.65 43.02 -20.94
C ASP A 71 18.79 42.02 -20.78
N THR A 72 20.02 42.44 -21.06
CA THR A 72 21.19 41.58 -20.87
C THR A 72 21.41 41.27 -19.39
N PHE A 73 21.22 40.02 -19.00
CA PHE A 73 21.32 39.58 -17.62
C PHE A 73 22.59 38.73 -17.41
N SER A 74 23.64 39.35 -16.86
CA SER A 74 24.91 38.65 -16.57
C SER A 74 25.13 38.45 -15.07
N PRO A 75 24.65 37.34 -14.47
CA PRO A 75 24.94 37.04 -13.08
C PRO A 75 26.44 36.77 -12.84
N GLY A 76 26.88 36.96 -11.59
CA GLY A 76 28.18 36.45 -11.14
C GLY A 76 28.18 34.92 -11.07
N TRP A 77 29.37 34.32 -10.92
CA TRP A 77 29.53 32.86 -10.79
C TRP A 77 28.68 32.27 -9.67
N VAL A 78 28.58 32.98 -8.54
CA VAL A 78 27.64 32.72 -7.46
C VAL A 78 26.84 33.99 -7.22
N SER A 79 25.61 34.03 -7.70
CA SER A 79 24.72 35.18 -7.61
C SER A 79 23.74 35.00 -6.47
N VAL A 80 24.02 35.63 -5.33
CA VAL A 80 23.12 35.60 -4.16
C VAL A 80 21.73 36.13 -4.52
N ARG A 81 21.62 37.12 -5.41
CA ARG A 81 20.33 37.63 -5.91
C ARG A 81 19.49 36.52 -6.56
N LEU A 82 20.09 35.71 -7.42
CA LEU A 82 19.38 34.61 -8.07
C LEU A 82 19.07 33.49 -7.08
N LEU A 83 20.07 33.09 -6.30
CA LEU A 83 19.95 32.02 -5.32
C LEU A 83 18.94 32.36 -4.21
N ALA A 84 18.74 33.65 -3.89
CA ALA A 84 17.70 34.08 -2.96
C ALA A 84 16.30 33.75 -3.48
N TRP A 85 15.99 34.08 -4.72
CA TRP A 85 14.69 33.78 -5.34
C TRP A 85 14.50 32.29 -5.60
N LEU A 86 15.50 31.62 -6.18
CA LEU A 86 15.44 30.18 -6.44
C LEU A 86 15.38 29.38 -5.13
N GLY A 87 16.15 29.79 -4.11
CA GLY A 87 16.16 29.18 -2.79
C GLY A 87 14.83 29.34 -2.05
N ALA A 88 14.20 30.53 -2.14
CA ALA A 88 12.85 30.75 -1.61
C ALA A 88 11.82 29.85 -2.31
N ALA A 89 11.85 29.75 -3.64
CA ALA A 89 10.95 28.89 -4.41
C ALA A 89 11.14 27.41 -4.08
N LEU A 90 12.39 26.93 -4.01
CA LEU A 90 12.72 25.55 -3.62
C LEU A 90 12.29 25.24 -2.18
N SER A 91 12.52 26.16 -1.24
CA SER A 91 12.10 26.00 0.15
C SER A 91 10.58 25.94 0.28
N ALA A 92 9.84 26.77 -0.47
CA ALA A 92 8.38 26.73 -0.51
C ALA A 92 7.86 25.41 -1.10
N GLY A 93 8.46 24.94 -2.21
CA GLY A 93 8.14 23.64 -2.80
C GLY A 93 8.42 22.47 -1.86
N ALA A 94 9.55 22.50 -1.15
CA ALA A 94 9.89 21.50 -0.14
C ALA A 94 8.89 21.49 1.03
N ALA A 95 8.51 22.67 1.53
CA ALA A 95 7.50 22.78 2.58
C ALA A 95 6.14 22.22 2.14
N MET A 96 5.70 22.55 0.91
CA MET A 96 4.48 22.01 0.32
C MET A 96 4.53 20.48 0.19
N LEU A 97 5.63 19.92 -0.29
CA LEU A 97 5.82 18.48 -0.38
C LEU A 97 5.82 17.81 1.00
N MET A 98 6.46 18.41 2.01
CA MET A 98 6.41 17.90 3.40
C MET A 98 4.97 17.85 3.92
N TRP A 99 4.18 18.91 3.70
CA TRP A 99 2.77 18.94 4.10
C TRP A 99 1.92 17.87 3.42
N PHE A 100 2.13 17.64 2.12
CA PHE A 100 1.41 16.57 1.42
C PHE A 100 1.82 15.19 1.94
N ASN A 101 3.11 14.96 2.13
CA ASN A 101 3.62 13.67 2.58
C ASN A 101 3.21 13.34 4.02
N VAL A 102 3.24 14.30 4.95
CA VAL A 102 2.81 14.02 6.34
C VAL A 102 1.31 13.72 6.43
N ARG A 103 0.49 14.36 5.60
CA ARG A 103 -0.95 14.07 5.49
C ARG A 103 -1.19 12.72 4.81
N GLY A 104 -0.44 12.42 3.75
CA GLY A 104 -0.57 11.18 2.98
C GLY A 104 -0.13 9.95 3.76
N PHE A 105 0.97 10.04 4.52
CA PHE A 105 1.60 8.91 5.21
C PHE A 105 1.37 8.90 6.73
N ALA A 106 0.40 9.65 7.27
CA ALA A 106 0.19 9.75 8.71
C ALA A 106 0.07 8.37 9.40
N LEU A 107 -0.74 7.47 8.85
CA LEU A 107 -0.93 6.10 9.35
C LEU A 107 0.34 5.23 9.18
N ALA A 108 1.16 5.52 8.17
CA ALA A 108 2.40 4.78 7.91
C ALA A 108 3.58 5.25 8.77
N LEU A 109 3.58 6.51 9.22
CA LEU A 109 4.63 7.11 10.06
C LEU A 109 4.42 6.79 11.55
N GLY A 110 3.17 6.71 11.99
CA GLY A 110 2.83 6.67 13.41
C GLY A 110 2.88 8.07 14.03
N GLU A 111 2.29 8.21 15.22
CA GLU A 111 1.99 9.51 15.84
C GLU A 111 3.25 10.38 16.04
N LEU A 112 4.30 9.82 16.65
CA LEU A 112 5.52 10.58 16.95
C LEU A 112 6.26 11.03 15.69
N ALA A 113 6.40 10.15 14.68
CA ALA A 113 7.09 10.52 13.45
C ALA A 113 6.27 11.51 12.61
N ALA A 114 4.95 11.36 12.56
CA ALA A 114 4.05 12.32 11.94
C ALA A 114 4.12 13.70 12.62
N TRP A 115 4.17 13.75 13.96
CA TRP A 115 4.34 14.98 14.71
C TRP A 115 5.68 15.66 14.40
N ARG A 116 6.79 14.91 14.40
CA ARG A 116 8.13 15.43 14.07
C ARG A 116 8.23 15.94 12.64
N MET A 117 7.62 15.21 11.69
CA MET A 117 7.54 15.65 10.30
C MET A 117 6.68 16.91 10.16
N THR A 118 5.59 17.03 10.93
CA THR A 118 4.76 18.25 10.99
C THR A 118 5.58 19.44 11.50
N ALA A 119 6.33 19.27 12.58
CA ALA A 119 7.25 20.30 13.09
C ALA A 119 8.29 20.69 12.03
N GLY A 120 8.84 19.71 11.29
CA GLY A 120 9.73 19.95 10.16
C GLY A 120 9.07 20.73 9.02
N ALA A 121 7.81 20.43 8.68
CA ALA A 121 7.04 21.14 7.65
C ALA A 121 6.75 22.60 8.07
N VAL A 122 6.42 22.84 9.35
CA VAL A 122 6.26 24.19 9.91
C VAL A 122 7.57 24.97 9.82
N ALA A 123 8.70 24.35 10.22
CA ALA A 123 10.01 24.98 10.14
C ALA A 123 10.42 25.31 8.69
N ALA A 124 10.16 24.41 7.74
CA ALA A 124 10.40 24.64 6.32
C ALA A 124 9.52 25.78 5.78
N THR A 125 8.24 25.84 6.20
CA THR A 125 7.31 26.92 5.82
C THR A 125 7.79 28.28 6.33
N ALA A 126 8.16 28.37 7.61
CA ALA A 126 8.70 29.59 8.20
C ALA A 126 9.99 30.03 7.50
N SER A 127 10.87 29.08 7.19
CA SER A 127 12.12 29.36 6.47
C SER A 127 11.87 29.85 5.05
N ALA A 128 10.88 29.29 4.34
CA ALA A 128 10.49 29.76 3.01
C ALA A 128 9.98 31.21 3.05
N ILE A 129 9.18 31.57 4.05
CA ILE A 129 8.70 32.95 4.26
C ILE A 129 9.88 33.90 4.52
N VAL A 130 10.82 33.51 5.39
CA VAL A 130 12.02 34.32 5.68
C VAL A 130 12.89 34.48 4.44
N LEU A 131 13.14 33.41 3.68
CA LEU A 131 13.90 33.46 2.43
C LEU A 131 13.22 34.38 1.40
N LEU A 132 11.90 34.29 1.28
CA LEU A 132 11.12 35.17 0.42
C LEU A 132 11.21 36.64 0.87
N ALA A 133 11.11 36.91 2.17
CA ALA A 133 11.25 38.24 2.72
C ALA A 133 12.65 38.82 2.48
N ILE A 134 13.71 38.02 2.63
CA ILE A 134 15.10 38.43 2.31
C ILE A 134 15.24 38.71 0.82
N ALA A 135 14.71 37.85 -0.06
CA ALA A 135 14.72 38.05 -1.51
C ALA A 135 13.98 39.35 -1.91
N ALA A 136 12.82 39.60 -1.32
CA ALA A 136 12.05 40.82 -1.52
C ALA A 136 12.80 42.07 -1.03
N ALA A 137 13.28 42.05 0.22
CA ALA A 137 13.86 43.23 0.87
C ALA A 137 15.24 43.61 0.34
N HIS A 138 16.11 42.64 0.07
CA HIS A 138 17.52 42.89 -0.29
C HIS A 138 17.82 42.73 -1.79
N TYR A 139 16.95 42.08 -2.54
CA TYR A 139 17.25 41.61 -3.89
C TYR A 139 16.17 41.94 -4.93
N SER A 140 15.25 42.85 -4.60
CA SER A 140 14.21 43.39 -5.52
C SER A 140 14.39 44.89 -5.79
N PHE A 141 13.67 45.39 -6.80
CA PHE A 141 13.52 46.83 -7.10
C PHE A 141 14.83 47.62 -7.22
N GLY A 142 15.75 47.18 -8.08
CA GLY A 142 16.96 47.94 -8.43
C GLY A 142 18.05 48.01 -7.33
N ARG A 143 17.82 47.43 -6.15
CA ARG A 143 18.79 47.42 -5.05
C ARG A 143 20.01 46.55 -5.39
N ARG A 144 21.21 47.10 -5.19
CA ARG A 144 22.46 46.33 -5.22
C ARG A 144 22.57 45.58 -3.88
N GLY A 145 22.60 44.25 -3.93
CA GLY A 145 22.63 43.42 -2.73
C GLY A 145 23.76 43.79 -1.75
N SER A 146 23.52 43.62 -0.46
CA SER A 146 24.47 43.95 0.61
C SER A 146 25.16 42.70 1.19
N ARG A 147 26.32 42.88 1.84
CA ARG A 147 26.99 41.80 2.61
C ARG A 147 26.07 41.23 3.69
N VAL A 148 25.31 42.10 4.35
CA VAL A 148 24.30 41.72 5.36
C VAL A 148 23.23 40.84 4.74
N GLY A 149 22.65 41.23 3.60
CA GLY A 149 21.65 40.42 2.89
C GLY A 149 22.19 39.04 2.49
N ALA A 150 23.47 38.95 2.12
CA ALA A 150 24.11 37.70 1.75
C ALA A 150 24.34 36.78 2.97
N SER A 151 24.76 37.34 4.10
CA SER A 151 24.88 36.59 5.36
C SER A 151 23.52 36.11 5.86
N LEU A 152 22.50 36.96 5.83
CA LEU A 152 21.13 36.60 6.21
C LEU A 152 20.58 35.49 5.32
N PHE A 153 20.79 35.58 4.00
CA PHE A 153 20.41 34.53 3.06
C PHE A 153 21.14 33.21 3.37
N ALA A 154 22.45 33.23 3.58
CA ALA A 154 23.22 32.03 3.89
C ALA A 154 22.73 31.35 5.19
N ILE A 155 22.49 32.14 6.24
CA ILE A 155 21.93 31.64 7.50
C ILE A 155 20.54 31.05 7.28
N ALA A 156 19.68 31.74 6.52
CA ALA A 156 18.32 31.28 6.24
C ALA A 156 18.28 29.98 5.42
N VAL A 157 19.20 29.79 4.47
CA VAL A 157 19.33 28.53 3.71
C VAL A 157 19.85 27.39 4.58
N ILE A 158 20.81 27.66 5.48
CA ILE A 158 21.26 26.64 6.42
C ILE A 158 20.12 26.27 7.38
N ALA A 159 19.41 27.26 7.92
CA ALA A 159 18.29 27.04 8.82
C ALA A 159 17.14 26.28 8.14
N SER A 160 16.83 26.57 6.87
CA SER A 160 15.77 25.89 6.12
C SER A 160 16.01 24.39 5.92
N MET A 161 17.27 23.95 5.99
CA MET A 161 17.65 22.54 5.92
C MET A 161 17.87 21.94 7.32
N ALA A 162 18.55 22.67 8.20
CA ALA A 162 18.93 22.20 9.53
C ALA A 162 17.73 22.07 10.47
N LEU A 163 16.75 22.99 10.43
CA LEU A 163 15.61 22.96 11.33
C LEU A 163 14.69 21.76 11.09
N PRO A 164 14.33 21.39 9.84
CA PRO A 164 13.59 20.14 9.61
C PRO A 164 14.36 18.90 10.06
N ILE A 165 15.68 18.83 9.81
CA ILE A 165 16.52 17.71 10.26
C ILE A 165 16.56 17.64 11.80
N ALA A 166 16.66 18.78 12.47
CA ALA A 166 16.62 18.86 13.93
C ALA A 166 15.27 18.40 14.49
N ALA A 167 14.16 18.82 13.87
CA ALA A 167 12.81 18.41 14.24
C ALA A 167 12.58 16.89 14.11
N ARG A 168 13.20 16.26 13.10
CA ARG A 168 13.20 14.79 12.93
C ARG A 168 13.86 14.06 14.09
N GLY A 169 14.90 14.64 14.68
CA GLY A 169 15.74 14.03 15.70
C GLY A 169 16.71 12.98 15.14
N ARG A 170 17.40 12.28 16.06
CA ARG A 170 18.49 11.32 15.76
C ARG A 170 18.05 10.07 14.99
N GLY A 171 16.75 9.85 14.85
CA GLY A 171 16.12 8.67 14.29
C GLY A 171 15.51 7.76 15.37
N THR A 172 14.71 6.79 14.94
CA THR A 172 14.14 5.74 15.80
C THR A 172 14.92 4.45 15.60
N ALA A 173 14.99 3.59 16.63
CA ALA A 173 15.54 2.26 16.45
C ALA A 173 14.74 1.51 15.37
N ALA A 174 15.44 0.77 14.51
CA ALA A 174 14.75 -0.16 13.62
C ALA A 174 14.03 -1.20 14.47
N ARG A 175 12.76 -1.47 14.16
CA ARG A 175 11.98 -2.45 14.91
C ARG A 175 12.59 -3.83 14.69
N GLU A 176 12.79 -4.58 15.76
CA GLU A 176 13.24 -5.97 15.65
C GLU A 176 12.16 -6.82 14.97
N HIS A 177 12.61 -7.74 14.12
CA HIS A 177 11.74 -8.77 13.56
C HIS A 177 11.18 -9.60 14.70
N VAL A 178 9.87 -9.84 14.71
CA VAL A 178 9.24 -10.77 15.66
C VAL A 178 9.34 -12.17 15.05
N PRO A 179 10.22 -13.05 15.57
CA PRO A 179 10.37 -14.39 15.01
C PRO A 179 9.06 -15.16 15.17
N TRP A 180 8.68 -15.90 14.13
CA TRP A 180 7.55 -16.81 14.18
C TRP A 180 7.97 -18.08 14.90
N THR A 181 8.20 -17.99 16.20
CA THR A 181 8.50 -19.18 17.01
C THR A 181 7.19 -19.82 17.43
N THR A 182 6.61 -20.64 16.55
CA THR A 182 5.63 -21.64 16.99
C THR A 182 6.40 -22.92 17.21
N ARG A 183 6.49 -23.40 18.45
CA ARG A 183 6.63 -24.85 18.64
C ARG A 183 5.41 -25.44 17.93
N PRO A 184 5.54 -26.38 16.98
CA PRO A 184 4.38 -27.03 16.40
C PRO A 184 3.65 -27.74 17.54
N LEU A 185 2.61 -27.11 18.06
CA LEU A 185 1.64 -27.79 18.90
C LEU A 185 0.81 -28.62 17.92
N VAL A 186 0.77 -29.93 18.13
CA VAL A 186 -0.22 -30.78 17.48
C VAL A 186 -1.58 -30.18 17.85
N ALA A 187 -2.33 -29.71 16.86
CA ALA A 187 -3.66 -29.18 17.10
C ALA A 187 -4.53 -30.30 17.70
N GLU A 188 -5.16 -30.05 18.83
CA GLU A 188 -6.24 -30.91 19.29
C GLU A 188 -7.44 -30.67 18.35
N LEU A 189 -7.77 -31.70 17.56
CA LEU A 189 -8.90 -31.67 16.65
C LEU A 189 -10.20 -31.77 17.47
N SER A 190 -10.82 -30.63 17.76
CA SER A 190 -12.15 -30.61 18.36
C SER A 190 -13.21 -30.53 17.25
N ALA A 191 -13.66 -31.69 16.80
CA ALA A 191 -14.76 -31.78 15.84
C ALA A 191 -16.02 -31.08 16.41
N GLY A 192 -16.63 -30.19 15.62
CA GLY A 192 -17.85 -29.47 16.01
C GLY A 192 -17.62 -28.06 16.60
N GLU A 193 -16.38 -27.57 16.67
CA GLU A 193 -16.12 -26.18 17.05
C GLU A 193 -16.38 -25.19 15.90
N PRO A 194 -16.84 -23.95 16.21
CA PRO A 194 -17.08 -22.91 15.20
C PRO A 194 -15.85 -22.57 14.35
N ARG A 195 -16.03 -22.54 13.03
CA ARG A 195 -14.99 -22.20 12.06
C ARG A 195 -15.21 -20.82 11.46
N VAL A 196 -14.11 -20.19 11.06
CA VAL A 196 -14.13 -18.93 10.32
C VAL A 196 -13.58 -19.15 8.91
N THR A 197 -14.33 -18.76 7.90
CA THR A 197 -13.86 -18.64 6.51
C THR A 197 -13.74 -17.17 6.12
N VAL A 198 -12.58 -16.76 5.62
CA VAL A 198 -12.29 -15.40 5.16
C VAL A 198 -11.98 -15.41 3.67
N LEU A 199 -12.81 -14.74 2.88
CA LEU A 199 -12.55 -14.48 1.47
C LEU A 199 -12.04 -13.05 1.32
N MET A 200 -10.78 -12.90 0.92
CA MET A 200 -10.09 -11.62 0.82
C MET A 200 -10.12 -11.14 -0.63
N LEU A 201 -10.70 -9.97 -0.88
CA LEU A 201 -10.90 -9.41 -2.21
C LEU A 201 -10.11 -8.11 -2.38
N ASP A 202 -9.17 -8.08 -3.32
CA ASP A 202 -8.49 -6.84 -3.68
C ASP A 202 -9.33 -6.01 -4.67
N GLY A 203 -9.50 -4.72 -4.40
CA GLY A 203 -10.14 -3.79 -5.34
C GLY A 203 -11.65 -3.94 -5.49
N ALA A 204 -12.33 -4.73 -4.65
CA ALA A 204 -13.78 -4.90 -4.72
C ALA A 204 -14.50 -3.68 -4.13
N SER A 205 -15.66 -3.32 -4.69
CA SER A 205 -16.42 -2.15 -4.25
C SER A 205 -17.90 -2.46 -4.08
N LEU A 206 -18.46 -2.07 -2.93
CA LEU A 206 -19.91 -2.12 -2.69
C LEU A 206 -20.70 -1.29 -3.71
N ALA A 207 -20.12 -0.21 -4.24
CA ALA A 207 -20.77 0.61 -5.27
C ALA A 207 -21.00 -0.17 -6.58
N HIS A 208 -20.17 -1.18 -6.86
CA HIS A 208 -20.40 -2.10 -7.97
C HIS A 208 -21.33 -3.24 -7.56
N ILE A 209 -21.14 -3.82 -6.37
CA ILE A 209 -21.90 -4.99 -5.91
C ILE A 209 -23.39 -4.67 -5.73
N TRP A 210 -23.73 -3.56 -5.07
CA TRP A 210 -25.11 -3.20 -4.69
C TRP A 210 -26.09 -3.19 -5.87
N PRO A 211 -25.84 -2.46 -6.97
CA PRO A 211 -26.75 -2.45 -8.10
C PRO A 211 -26.92 -3.83 -8.75
N ARG A 212 -25.84 -4.61 -8.90
CA ARG A 212 -25.91 -5.93 -9.54
C ARG A 212 -26.59 -6.98 -8.65
N ALA A 213 -26.44 -6.88 -7.34
CA ALA A 213 -27.19 -7.71 -6.40
C ALA A 213 -28.70 -7.40 -6.51
N ALA A 214 -29.08 -6.13 -6.55
CA ALA A 214 -30.47 -5.71 -6.74
C ALA A 214 -31.07 -6.14 -8.11
N GLU A 215 -30.23 -6.22 -9.15
CA GLU A 215 -30.60 -6.77 -10.47
C GLU A 215 -30.70 -8.31 -10.50
N GLY A 216 -30.40 -9.00 -9.38
CA GLY A 216 -30.40 -10.46 -9.30
C GLY A 216 -29.20 -11.14 -9.99
N ARG A 217 -28.15 -10.37 -10.34
CA ARG A 217 -26.97 -10.87 -11.05
C ARG A 217 -25.89 -11.43 -10.11
N LEU A 218 -25.93 -11.06 -8.83
CA LEU A 218 -25.00 -11.51 -7.79
C LEU A 218 -25.79 -12.09 -6.60
N PRO A 219 -26.37 -13.29 -6.74
CA PRO A 219 -27.30 -13.85 -5.76
C PRO A 219 -26.64 -14.17 -4.41
N ASN A 220 -25.38 -14.59 -4.39
CA ASN A 220 -24.70 -14.92 -3.13
C ASN A 220 -24.29 -13.65 -2.37
N PHE A 221 -23.83 -12.61 -3.07
CA PHE A 221 -23.67 -11.28 -2.48
C PHE A 221 -25.00 -10.75 -1.94
N SER A 222 -26.11 -10.88 -2.68
CA SER A 222 -27.45 -10.48 -2.18
C SER A 222 -27.76 -11.18 -0.86
N ARG A 223 -27.54 -12.49 -0.77
CA ARG A 223 -27.76 -13.26 0.46
C ARG A 223 -26.93 -12.74 1.65
N LEU A 224 -25.67 -12.36 1.43
CA LEU A 224 -24.83 -11.74 2.47
C LEU A 224 -25.34 -10.35 2.87
N LEU A 225 -25.78 -9.53 1.90
CA LEU A 225 -26.27 -8.18 2.14
C LEU A 225 -27.62 -8.16 2.86
N ASP A 226 -28.49 -9.14 2.57
CA ASP A 226 -29.85 -9.22 3.11
C ASP A 226 -29.89 -9.94 4.46
N GLY A 227 -29.13 -11.03 4.61
CA GLY A 227 -29.15 -11.90 5.78
C GLY A 227 -27.94 -11.76 6.72
N GLY A 228 -26.98 -10.89 6.39
CA GLY A 228 -25.75 -10.68 7.14
C GLY A 228 -25.54 -9.22 7.54
N ALA A 229 -24.33 -8.93 7.99
CA ALA A 229 -23.90 -7.57 8.33
C ALA A 229 -22.99 -7.02 7.24
N ALA A 230 -23.27 -5.80 6.77
CA ALA A 230 -22.45 -5.09 5.79
C ALA A 230 -21.85 -3.82 6.41
N MET A 231 -20.52 -3.77 6.49
CA MET A 231 -19.77 -2.71 7.15
C MET A 231 -18.73 -2.11 6.20
N ASP A 232 -18.68 -0.78 6.11
CA ASP A 232 -17.58 -0.09 5.43
C ASP A 232 -16.30 -0.16 6.29
N LEU A 233 -15.15 -0.40 5.66
CA LEU A 233 -13.85 -0.48 6.32
C LEU A 233 -12.92 0.63 5.83
N ALA A 234 -12.59 1.57 6.72
CA ALA A 234 -11.57 2.57 6.47
C ALA A 234 -10.22 1.91 6.17
N THR A 235 -9.64 2.25 5.02
CA THR A 235 -8.35 1.69 4.55
C THR A 235 -7.15 2.61 4.87
N ILE A 236 -5.94 2.10 4.65
CA ILE A 236 -4.70 2.88 4.74
C ILE A 236 -4.41 3.57 3.41
N ARG A 237 -3.88 4.80 3.48
CA ARG A 237 -3.38 5.54 2.32
C ARG A 237 -1.90 5.90 2.50
N PRO A 238 -1.09 5.94 1.42
CA PRO A 238 -1.40 5.42 0.08
C PRO A 238 -1.73 3.92 0.12
N THR A 239 -2.75 3.51 -0.61
CA THR A 239 -3.26 2.15 -0.47
C THR A 239 -2.40 1.20 -1.28
N GLN A 240 -1.76 0.27 -0.59
CA GLN A 240 -0.98 -0.81 -1.15
C GLN A 240 -1.42 -2.12 -0.50
N PRO A 241 -1.52 -3.23 -1.26
CA PRO A 241 -2.06 -4.48 -0.71
C PRO A 241 -1.28 -4.99 0.50
N ASP A 242 0.06 -4.94 0.47
CA ASP A 242 0.90 -5.49 1.53
C ASP A 242 0.67 -4.78 2.88
N PRO A 243 0.80 -3.43 3.00
CA PRO A 243 0.44 -2.73 4.24
C PRO A 243 -1.00 -2.96 4.71
N VAL A 244 -1.97 -3.00 3.78
CA VAL A 244 -3.39 -3.18 4.13
C VAL A 244 -3.63 -4.55 4.74
N TRP A 245 -3.20 -5.63 4.07
CA TRP A 245 -3.46 -6.98 4.54
C TRP A 245 -2.58 -7.36 5.73
N THR A 246 -1.40 -6.77 5.92
CA THR A 246 -0.68 -6.89 7.19
C THR A 246 -1.44 -6.19 8.31
N ALA A 247 -2.06 -5.03 8.06
CA ALA A 247 -2.88 -4.36 9.06
C ALA A 247 -4.14 -5.17 9.43
N VAL A 248 -4.80 -5.76 8.43
CA VAL A 248 -5.91 -6.71 8.65
C VAL A 248 -5.45 -7.89 9.50
N ALA A 249 -4.30 -8.49 9.20
CA ALA A 249 -3.80 -9.68 9.90
C ALA A 249 -3.37 -9.41 11.34
N THR A 250 -2.85 -8.22 11.63
CA THR A 250 -2.24 -7.89 12.93
C THR A 250 -3.13 -7.05 13.83
N GLY A 251 -4.16 -6.39 13.27
CA GLY A 251 -4.91 -5.36 13.98
C GLY A 251 -4.10 -4.10 14.29
N MET A 252 -2.97 -3.90 13.62
CA MET A 252 -2.05 -2.77 13.82
C MET A 252 -1.79 -2.04 12.51
N TYR A 253 -1.71 -0.71 12.54
CA TYR A 253 -1.29 0.11 11.41
C TYR A 253 0.18 -0.12 11.05
N PRO A 254 0.66 0.35 9.89
CA PRO A 254 2.02 0.05 9.41
C PRO A 254 3.15 0.47 10.36
N ALA A 255 2.95 1.53 11.13
CA ALA A 255 3.90 1.94 12.17
C ALA A 255 4.03 0.89 13.30
N GLY A 256 2.92 0.22 13.64
CA GLY A 256 2.85 -0.85 14.63
C GLY A 256 3.32 -2.21 14.09
N ASN A 257 2.91 -2.56 12.87
CA ASN A 257 3.16 -3.87 12.27
C ASN A 257 4.47 -4.00 11.46
N GLY A 258 5.12 -2.88 11.12
CA GLY A 258 6.42 -2.86 10.43
C GLY A 258 6.38 -2.84 8.89
N VAL A 259 5.24 -3.14 8.26
CA VAL A 259 5.08 -3.21 6.80
C VAL A 259 4.51 -1.87 6.29
N ARG A 260 5.40 -0.96 5.92
CA ARG A 260 5.07 0.43 5.55
C ARG A 260 4.82 0.65 4.06
N SER A 261 5.24 -0.27 3.22
CA SER A 261 5.15 -0.22 1.76
C SER A 261 5.16 -1.65 1.19
N ALA A 262 4.89 -1.79 -0.11
CA ALA A 262 4.98 -3.06 -0.83
C ALA A 262 6.43 -3.52 -1.11
N ALA A 263 7.40 -2.61 -1.00
CA ALA A 263 8.80 -2.91 -1.32
C ALA A 263 9.76 -2.08 -0.46
N ARG A 264 10.99 -2.59 -0.32
CA ARG A 264 12.12 -1.82 0.20
C ARG A 264 12.88 -1.18 -0.96
N TYR A 265 13.23 0.08 -0.82
CA TYR A 265 13.86 0.89 -1.86
C TYR A 265 15.32 1.17 -1.55
N TYR A 266 16.18 1.08 -2.56
CA TYR A 266 17.62 1.22 -2.43
C TYR A 266 18.13 2.26 -3.43
N ALA A 267 18.75 3.32 -2.92
CA ALA A 267 19.59 4.19 -3.72
C ALA A 267 20.84 3.43 -4.20
N ARG A 268 21.46 3.88 -5.28
CA ARG A 268 22.68 3.25 -5.82
C ARG A 268 23.80 3.33 -4.78
N GLY A 269 24.26 2.17 -4.30
CA GLY A 269 25.30 2.05 -3.27
C GLY A 269 24.79 1.99 -1.83
N ASP A 270 23.47 2.16 -1.61
CA ASP A 270 22.85 2.00 -0.29
C ASP A 270 22.50 0.53 -0.04
N GLY A 271 23.14 -0.09 0.95
CA GLY A 271 22.82 -1.46 1.38
C GLY A 271 21.70 -1.57 2.40
N ARG A 272 21.33 -0.46 3.06
CA ARG A 272 20.28 -0.43 4.10
C ARG A 272 18.89 -0.35 3.47
N GLY A 273 18.74 0.55 2.51
CA GLY A 273 17.47 0.89 1.90
C GLY A 273 16.55 1.66 2.85
N ILE A 274 15.40 2.05 2.31
CA ILE A 274 14.33 2.78 2.99
C ILE A 274 12.98 2.14 2.68
N ASN A 275 11.96 2.42 3.48
CA ASN A 275 10.64 1.83 3.29
C ASN A 275 9.72 2.75 2.47
N LEU A 276 9.75 4.06 2.69
CA LEU A 276 8.88 5.02 2.01
C LEU A 276 9.63 5.93 1.05
N LEU A 277 9.14 6.03 -0.19
CA LEU A 277 9.52 7.11 -1.10
C LEU A 277 8.60 8.31 -0.90
N ALA A 278 9.11 9.50 -1.20
CA ALA A 278 8.28 10.70 -1.19
C ALA A 278 7.17 10.60 -2.26
N ASP A 279 5.94 10.86 -1.85
CA ASP A 279 4.82 11.07 -2.76
C ASP A 279 4.89 12.49 -3.35
N HIS A 280 4.25 12.67 -4.51
CA HIS A 280 4.23 13.91 -5.29
C HIS A 280 5.59 14.38 -5.80
N SER A 281 6.59 13.50 -5.82
CA SER A 281 7.92 13.78 -6.34
C SER A 281 8.30 12.94 -7.55
N LEU A 282 7.35 12.32 -8.27
CA LEU A 282 7.63 11.39 -9.38
C LEU A 282 8.51 10.20 -8.95
N SER A 283 8.31 9.67 -7.75
CA SER A 283 9.09 8.56 -7.19
C SER A 283 9.05 7.29 -8.05
N HIS A 284 7.93 7.00 -8.70
CA HIS A 284 7.84 5.92 -9.69
C HIS A 284 8.84 6.05 -10.84
N ALA A 285 9.16 7.27 -11.27
CA ALA A 285 10.15 7.49 -12.32
C ALA A 285 11.56 7.12 -11.85
N LEU A 286 11.89 7.29 -10.56
CA LEU A 286 13.18 6.84 -10.02
C LEU A 286 13.36 5.33 -10.16
N VAL A 287 12.31 4.58 -9.90
CA VAL A 287 12.32 3.11 -9.98
C VAL A 287 12.34 2.68 -11.44
N HIS A 288 11.44 3.21 -12.27
CA HIS A 288 11.33 2.85 -13.68
C HIS A 288 12.60 3.15 -14.48
N LEU A 289 13.26 4.28 -14.21
CA LEU A 289 14.52 4.66 -14.85
C LEU A 289 15.75 3.98 -14.23
N GLY A 290 15.58 3.15 -13.19
CA GLY A 290 16.67 2.39 -12.54
C GLY A 290 17.59 3.22 -11.64
N PHE A 291 17.20 4.44 -11.25
CA PHE A 291 17.94 5.24 -10.26
C PHE A 291 17.77 4.71 -8.84
N VAL A 292 16.62 4.11 -8.56
CA VAL A 292 16.29 3.43 -7.30
C VAL A 292 15.90 2.00 -7.62
N LYS A 293 16.47 1.05 -6.90
CA LYS A 293 16.07 -0.36 -6.96
C LYS A 293 15.00 -0.63 -5.92
N ASP A 294 13.93 -1.31 -6.28
CA ASP A 294 12.98 -1.89 -5.34
C ASP A 294 13.25 -3.39 -5.12
N ALA A 295 12.94 -3.86 -3.92
CA ALA A 295 12.97 -5.27 -3.57
C ALA A 295 11.66 -5.64 -2.89
N PRO A 296 10.92 -6.65 -3.40
CA PRO A 296 9.70 -7.12 -2.75
C PRO A 296 9.98 -7.55 -1.31
N LEU A 297 9.06 -7.24 -0.41
CA LEU A 297 9.13 -7.71 0.97
C LEU A 297 8.89 -9.23 1.04
N THR A 298 9.27 -9.85 2.15
CA THR A 298 9.06 -11.28 2.41
C THR A 298 8.34 -11.45 3.75
N SER A 299 8.05 -12.69 4.13
CA SER A 299 7.49 -13.02 5.44
C SER A 299 8.35 -12.58 6.63
N ALA A 300 9.63 -12.23 6.40
CA ALA A 300 10.51 -11.62 7.39
C ALA A 300 10.22 -10.13 7.65
N ALA A 301 9.37 -9.47 6.86
CA ALA A 301 9.08 -8.05 7.01
C ALA A 301 8.14 -7.72 8.19
N TRP A 302 7.47 -8.73 8.73
CA TRP A 302 6.50 -8.56 9.81
C TRP A 302 7.20 -8.16 11.12
N GLY A 303 6.69 -7.09 11.75
CA GLY A 303 7.10 -6.58 13.06
C GLY A 303 6.05 -6.81 14.16
N ALA A 304 4.98 -7.55 13.86
CA ALA A 304 3.93 -7.97 14.78
C ALA A 304 3.39 -9.35 14.38
N ARG A 305 2.86 -10.11 15.35
CA ARG A 305 2.29 -11.44 15.07
C ARG A 305 0.97 -11.32 14.28
N PRO A 306 0.81 -12.08 13.17
CA PRO A 306 -0.49 -12.22 12.52
C PRO A 306 -1.47 -13.01 13.40
N LEU A 307 -2.76 -12.88 13.10
CA LEU A 307 -3.84 -13.65 13.71
C LEU A 307 -3.56 -15.15 13.76
N TRP A 308 -3.15 -15.78 12.65
CA TRP A 308 -2.88 -17.23 12.63
C TRP A 308 -1.66 -17.61 13.48
N GLY A 309 -0.71 -16.69 13.69
CA GLY A 309 0.38 -16.89 14.65
C GLY A 309 -0.15 -16.90 16.09
N ILE A 310 -1.05 -15.96 16.41
CA ILE A 310 -1.73 -15.93 17.72
C ILE A 310 -2.56 -17.20 17.94
N LEU A 311 -3.31 -17.64 16.92
CA LEU A 311 -4.10 -18.87 16.97
C LEU A 311 -3.22 -20.11 17.15
N SER A 312 -2.07 -20.16 16.45
CA SER A 312 -1.10 -21.24 16.59
C SER A 312 -0.53 -21.34 18.00
N ASP A 313 -0.25 -20.20 18.65
CA ASP A 313 0.18 -20.17 20.06
C ASP A 313 -0.90 -20.70 21.03
N GLN A 314 -2.17 -20.70 20.60
CA GLN A 314 -3.30 -21.30 21.32
C GLN A 314 -3.63 -22.73 20.84
N GLY A 315 -2.80 -23.34 19.99
CA GLY A 315 -3.02 -24.68 19.45
C GLY A 315 -4.12 -24.78 18.39
N MET A 316 -4.62 -23.65 17.87
CA MET A 316 -5.69 -23.63 16.86
C MET A 316 -5.09 -23.64 15.44
N ALA A 317 -5.48 -24.64 14.65
CA ALA A 317 -5.03 -24.78 13.26
C ALA A 317 -5.65 -23.73 12.33
N SER A 318 -4.82 -23.13 11.48
CA SER A 318 -5.24 -22.19 10.43
C SER A 318 -4.82 -22.69 9.05
N ALA A 319 -5.66 -22.46 8.03
CA ALA A 319 -5.35 -22.67 6.63
C ALA A 319 -5.25 -21.31 5.92
N ILE A 320 -4.02 -20.85 5.71
CA ILE A 320 -3.73 -19.53 5.11
C ILE A 320 -3.26 -19.73 3.68
N VAL A 321 -4.06 -19.29 2.71
CA VAL A 321 -3.76 -19.46 1.29
C VAL A 321 -3.60 -18.09 0.65
N ARG A 322 -2.39 -17.81 0.17
CA ARG A 322 -2.05 -16.61 -0.61
C ARG A 322 -2.22 -15.27 0.12
N TRP A 323 -2.10 -15.27 1.45
CA TRP A 323 -2.01 -14.02 2.19
C TRP A 323 -0.69 -13.31 1.81
N PRO A 324 -0.69 -11.99 1.52
CA PRO A 324 0.55 -11.29 1.16
C PRO A 324 1.65 -11.47 2.19
N LEU A 325 2.91 -11.47 1.74
CA LEU A 325 4.06 -11.57 2.63
C LEU A 325 4.06 -12.86 3.45
N THR A 326 3.63 -13.97 2.84
CA THR A 326 3.76 -15.31 3.41
C THR A 326 4.85 -16.13 2.75
N HIS A 327 5.58 -15.57 1.78
CA HIS A 327 6.79 -16.19 1.23
C HIS A 327 8.09 -15.80 1.97
N PRO A 328 8.95 -16.76 2.38
CA PRO A 328 8.69 -18.19 2.42
C PRO A 328 7.64 -18.55 3.48
N ALA A 329 6.93 -19.66 3.26
CA ALA A 329 5.89 -20.15 4.16
C ALA A 329 6.50 -20.47 5.53
N ASN A 330 6.12 -19.68 6.54
CA ASN A 330 6.61 -19.87 7.90
C ASN A 330 5.90 -21.05 8.58
N PRO A 331 6.55 -21.71 9.55
CA PRO A 331 5.89 -22.70 10.38
C PRO A 331 4.68 -22.13 11.15
N SER A 332 3.60 -22.92 11.23
CA SER A 332 2.40 -22.62 12.02
C SER A 332 1.65 -23.91 12.35
N THR A 333 0.77 -23.86 13.34
CA THR A 333 -0.26 -24.88 13.55
C THR A 333 -1.27 -24.80 12.39
N GLY A 334 -1.37 -25.86 11.58
CA GLY A 334 -2.15 -25.90 10.35
C GLY A 334 -1.29 -25.76 9.08
N VAL A 335 -1.81 -25.09 8.06
CA VAL A 335 -1.20 -25.00 6.73
C VAL A 335 -1.05 -23.55 6.25
N ILE A 336 0.09 -23.24 5.63
CA ILE A 336 0.32 -21.99 4.91
C ILE A 336 0.72 -22.32 3.49
N VAL A 337 0.02 -21.73 2.52
CA VAL A 337 0.42 -21.68 1.11
C VAL A 337 0.74 -20.23 0.76
N SER A 338 1.98 -20.00 0.37
CA SER A 338 2.57 -18.71 0.06
C SER A 338 1.83 -17.95 -1.04
N ASP A 339 1.82 -16.62 -0.94
CA ASP A 339 1.40 -15.70 -1.99
C ASP A 339 2.21 -15.83 -3.30
N ARG A 340 3.33 -16.56 -3.26
CA ARG A 340 4.24 -16.79 -4.40
C ARG A 340 4.26 -18.21 -4.93
N LEU A 341 3.36 -19.11 -4.50
CA LEU A 341 3.29 -20.48 -5.05
C LEU A 341 3.34 -20.51 -6.59
N HIS A 342 2.50 -19.71 -7.27
CA HIS A 342 2.48 -19.63 -8.73
C HIS A 342 3.79 -19.18 -9.38
N GLN A 343 4.65 -18.46 -8.67
CA GLN A 343 5.99 -18.05 -9.13
C GLN A 343 7.06 -19.10 -8.80
N ALA A 344 6.78 -19.95 -7.82
CA ALA A 344 7.69 -20.95 -7.29
C ALA A 344 7.57 -22.31 -8.00
N VAL A 345 6.47 -22.59 -8.73
CA VAL A 345 6.21 -23.89 -9.40
C VAL A 345 7.39 -24.32 -10.28
N ASP A 346 7.99 -23.40 -11.03
CA ASP A 346 9.10 -23.70 -11.93
C ASP A 346 10.49 -23.62 -11.27
N SER A 347 10.55 -23.38 -9.95
CA SER A 347 11.80 -23.16 -9.22
C SER A 347 12.00 -24.24 -8.15
N ILE A 348 12.96 -25.14 -8.38
CA ILE A 348 13.32 -26.20 -7.43
C ILE A 348 13.62 -25.64 -6.03
N THR A 349 14.33 -24.50 -5.95
CA THR A 349 14.75 -23.91 -4.66
C THR A 349 13.63 -23.15 -3.95
N GLU A 350 12.67 -22.59 -4.69
CA GLU A 350 11.58 -21.79 -4.11
C GLU A 350 10.31 -22.60 -3.88
N TYR A 351 10.12 -23.71 -4.60
CA TYR A 351 8.91 -24.55 -4.50
C TYR A 351 8.70 -25.11 -3.10
N ASP A 352 9.73 -25.74 -2.51
CA ASP A 352 9.67 -26.30 -1.15
C ASP A 352 9.42 -25.23 -0.06
N ARG A 353 9.69 -23.96 -0.39
CA ARG A 353 9.49 -22.81 0.50
C ARG A 353 8.13 -22.16 0.30
N ALA A 354 7.35 -22.60 -0.68
CA ALA A 354 6.06 -22.02 -1.03
C ALA A 354 4.90 -22.58 -0.20
N ALA A 355 5.09 -23.65 0.58
CA ALA A 355 4.08 -24.08 1.53
C ALA A 355 4.68 -24.75 2.77
N HIS A 356 3.91 -24.75 3.85
CA HIS A 356 4.22 -25.43 5.09
C HIS A 356 2.94 -26.07 5.65
N PRO A 357 3.01 -27.27 6.27
CA PRO A 357 4.16 -28.18 6.35
C PRO A 357 4.43 -28.90 5.02
N ALA A 358 5.52 -29.67 4.95
CA ALA A 358 6.02 -30.29 3.71
C ALA A 358 5.00 -31.20 2.97
N TRP A 359 3.99 -31.75 3.66
CA TRP A 359 2.96 -32.58 3.03
C TRP A 359 2.00 -31.79 2.13
N VAL A 360 1.91 -30.47 2.32
CA VAL A 360 0.95 -29.60 1.61
C VAL A 360 1.18 -29.61 0.10
N LEU A 361 2.44 -29.47 -0.36
CA LEU A 361 2.74 -29.41 -1.79
C LEU A 361 2.32 -30.71 -2.52
N PRO A 362 2.70 -31.92 -2.07
CA PRO A 362 2.19 -33.16 -2.66
C PRO A 362 0.64 -33.25 -2.67
N ALA A 363 -0.02 -32.79 -1.62
CA ALA A 363 -1.48 -32.86 -1.51
C ALA A 363 -2.22 -31.96 -2.51
N VAL A 364 -1.61 -30.82 -2.87
CA VAL A 364 -2.19 -29.85 -3.80
C VAL A 364 -1.61 -29.94 -5.22
N GLN A 365 -0.60 -30.79 -5.43
CA GLN A 365 0.01 -31.03 -6.74
C GLN A 365 -1.03 -31.34 -7.84
N PRO A 366 -2.06 -32.18 -7.62
CA PRO A 366 -3.07 -32.42 -8.66
C PRO A 366 -3.85 -31.17 -9.07
N VAL A 367 -4.01 -30.19 -8.16
CA VAL A 367 -4.63 -28.90 -8.45
C VAL A 367 -3.69 -28.02 -9.27
N ILE A 368 -2.39 -28.04 -8.94
CA ILE A 368 -1.35 -27.33 -9.69
C ILE A 368 -1.26 -27.88 -11.12
N ASP A 369 -1.22 -29.20 -11.27
CA ASP A 369 -1.11 -29.91 -12.55
C ASP A 369 -2.37 -29.79 -13.41
N GLY A 370 -3.53 -29.55 -12.80
CA GLY A 370 -4.80 -29.31 -13.49
C GLY A 370 -5.11 -27.83 -13.74
N ALA A 371 -4.28 -26.90 -13.25
CA ALA A 371 -4.49 -25.47 -13.47
C ALA A 371 -4.18 -25.12 -14.95
N PRO A 372 -5.00 -24.27 -15.61
CA PRO A 372 -4.71 -23.88 -16.98
C PRO A 372 -3.33 -23.20 -17.05
N GLY A 373 -2.35 -23.90 -17.63
CA GLY A 373 -0.93 -23.49 -17.59
C GLY A 373 0.03 -24.67 -17.39
N SER A 374 -0.40 -25.73 -16.72
CA SER A 374 0.18 -27.07 -16.83
C SER A 374 -0.62 -27.87 -17.87
N THR A 375 0.04 -28.76 -18.59
CA THR A 375 -0.48 -29.50 -19.75
C THR A 375 -1.79 -30.26 -19.47
N SER A 376 -2.96 -29.62 -19.62
CA SER A 376 -4.17 -30.13 -20.29
C SER A 376 -5.37 -29.24 -19.95
N GLY A 377 -6.21 -29.01 -20.97
CA GLY A 377 -7.30 -28.06 -20.92
C GLY A 377 -8.51 -28.57 -20.14
N ALA A 378 -8.91 -27.79 -19.15
CA ALA A 378 -10.31 -27.63 -18.79
C ALA A 378 -10.57 -26.13 -18.72
N ALA A 379 -10.92 -25.55 -19.86
CA ALA A 379 -11.25 -24.14 -19.97
C ALA A 379 -12.51 -23.85 -19.15
N TYR A 380 -12.39 -22.98 -18.14
CA TYR A 380 -13.54 -22.21 -17.73
C TYR A 380 -13.83 -21.25 -18.89
N GLU A 381 -14.95 -21.45 -19.62
CA GLU A 381 -15.40 -20.55 -20.68
C GLU A 381 -15.88 -19.21 -20.08
N ALA A 382 -15.00 -18.46 -19.39
CA ALA A 382 -15.27 -17.08 -18.98
C ALA A 382 -15.43 -16.13 -20.18
N GLY A 383 -15.12 -16.62 -21.40
CA GLY A 383 -15.16 -15.84 -22.63
C GLY A 383 -14.14 -14.69 -22.62
N PHE A 384 -13.03 -14.85 -21.91
CA PHE A 384 -11.88 -13.94 -21.94
C PHE A 384 -10.90 -14.34 -23.03
N THR A 385 -10.17 -13.36 -23.54
CA THR A 385 -9.11 -13.62 -24.53
C THR A 385 -7.95 -14.32 -23.84
N THR A 386 -7.48 -15.45 -24.37
CA THR A 386 -6.36 -16.20 -23.78
C THR A 386 -5.12 -15.32 -23.63
N GLY A 387 -4.50 -15.34 -22.45
CA GLY A 387 -3.30 -14.57 -22.13
C GLY A 387 -3.55 -13.08 -21.84
N SER A 388 -4.80 -12.62 -21.88
CA SER A 388 -5.17 -11.28 -21.42
C SER A 388 -4.94 -11.13 -19.90
N PRO A 389 -4.77 -9.89 -19.39
CA PRO A 389 -4.58 -9.65 -17.96
C PRO A 389 -5.69 -10.28 -17.09
N GLU A 390 -6.95 -10.21 -17.54
CA GLU A 390 -8.10 -10.81 -16.86
C GLU A 390 -8.08 -12.34 -16.86
N ASP A 391 -7.63 -12.96 -17.95
CA ASP A 391 -7.50 -14.42 -18.07
C ASP A 391 -6.40 -14.95 -17.15
N VAL A 392 -5.22 -14.34 -17.18
CA VAL A 392 -4.10 -14.69 -16.29
C VAL A 392 -4.48 -14.49 -14.82
N ALA A 393 -5.19 -13.40 -14.51
CA ALA A 393 -5.70 -13.18 -13.17
C ALA A 393 -6.69 -14.27 -12.74
N LEU A 394 -7.61 -14.66 -13.63
CA LEU A 394 -8.64 -15.66 -13.34
C LEU A 394 -8.03 -17.03 -13.10
N GLN A 395 -7.12 -17.48 -13.96
CA GLN A 395 -6.40 -18.75 -13.80
C GLN A 395 -5.68 -18.81 -12.45
N ARG A 396 -5.04 -17.69 -12.05
CA ARG A 396 -4.35 -17.59 -10.77
C ARG A 396 -5.32 -17.64 -9.59
N ASP A 397 -6.42 -16.91 -9.64
CA ASP A 397 -7.44 -16.94 -8.59
C ASP A 397 -8.13 -18.33 -8.50
N GLN A 398 -8.34 -19.02 -9.63
CA GLN A 398 -8.83 -20.39 -9.68
C GLN A 398 -7.87 -21.41 -9.07
N LEU A 399 -6.56 -21.29 -9.34
CA LEU A 399 -5.52 -22.12 -8.72
C LEU A 399 -5.61 -22.03 -7.19
N TYR A 400 -5.59 -20.83 -6.64
CA TYR A 400 -5.61 -20.64 -5.18
C TYR A 400 -6.97 -20.99 -4.55
N ALA A 401 -8.08 -20.80 -5.26
CA ALA A 401 -9.39 -21.29 -4.84
C ALA A 401 -9.43 -22.83 -4.77
N GLY A 402 -8.88 -23.51 -5.78
CA GLY A 402 -8.75 -24.97 -5.81
C GLY A 402 -7.88 -25.49 -4.68
N VAL A 403 -6.72 -24.85 -4.43
CA VAL A 403 -5.83 -25.16 -3.31
C VAL A 403 -6.56 -24.99 -1.97
N SER A 404 -7.29 -23.88 -1.78
CA SER A 404 -8.04 -23.62 -0.56
C SER A 404 -9.12 -24.68 -0.30
N ARG A 405 -9.88 -25.09 -1.32
CA ARG A 405 -10.86 -26.18 -1.20
C ARG A 405 -10.19 -27.50 -0.83
N LYS A 406 -9.13 -27.89 -1.54
CA LYS A 406 -8.40 -29.13 -1.30
C LYS A 406 -7.86 -29.22 0.14
N LEU A 407 -7.33 -28.12 0.66
CA LEU A 407 -6.81 -28.06 2.03
C LEU A 407 -7.90 -28.05 3.09
N ARG A 408 -9.07 -27.46 2.79
CA ARG A 408 -10.22 -27.48 3.70
C ARG A 408 -10.75 -28.90 3.95
N ASP A 409 -10.61 -29.78 2.96
CA ASP A 409 -10.99 -31.19 3.06
C ASP A 409 -9.91 -32.03 3.77
N ALA A 410 -8.63 -31.65 3.63
CA ALA A 410 -7.49 -32.38 4.18
C ALA A 410 -7.16 -32.00 5.63
N GLU A 411 -7.47 -30.77 6.04
CA GLU A 411 -7.12 -30.19 7.35
C GLU A 411 -8.36 -29.53 7.98
N SER A 412 -8.72 -29.94 9.20
CA SER A 412 -9.78 -29.31 9.98
C SER A 412 -9.28 -28.05 10.68
N SER A 413 -9.14 -26.95 9.93
CA SER A 413 -8.73 -25.65 10.46
C SER A 413 -9.88 -24.85 11.09
N ARG A 414 -9.61 -24.18 12.22
CA ARG A 414 -10.51 -23.21 12.89
C ARG A 414 -10.64 -21.90 12.10
N LEU A 415 -9.58 -21.53 11.37
CA LEU A 415 -9.55 -20.37 10.47
C LEU A 415 -9.14 -20.83 9.07
N SER A 416 -9.84 -20.39 8.03
CA SER A 416 -9.43 -20.56 6.64
C SER A 416 -9.48 -19.21 5.94
N ALA A 417 -8.41 -18.81 5.28
CA ALA A 417 -8.34 -17.54 4.56
C ALA A 417 -7.77 -17.75 3.15
N VAL A 418 -8.39 -17.16 2.14
CA VAL A 418 -7.91 -17.18 0.76
C VAL A 418 -8.05 -15.81 0.10
N ARG A 419 -7.01 -15.40 -0.63
CA ARG A 419 -6.97 -14.11 -1.34
C ARG A 419 -7.20 -14.24 -2.84
N TYR A 420 -8.12 -13.39 -3.32
CA TYR A 420 -8.45 -13.15 -4.71
C TYR A 420 -7.94 -11.76 -5.10
N THR A 421 -7.12 -11.74 -6.15
CA THR A 421 -6.43 -10.51 -6.62
C THR A 421 -7.00 -10.01 -7.94
N GLY A 422 -7.83 -10.83 -8.60
CA GLY A 422 -8.18 -10.57 -9.98
C GLY A 422 -9.09 -9.37 -10.19
N LEU A 423 -9.91 -9.01 -9.20
CA LEU A 423 -10.71 -7.78 -9.24
C LEU A 423 -9.84 -6.51 -9.25
N ASP A 424 -8.65 -6.54 -8.64
CA ASP A 424 -7.68 -5.45 -8.71
C ASP A 424 -7.11 -5.31 -10.13
N THR A 425 -6.64 -6.41 -10.72
CA THR A 425 -6.20 -6.45 -12.12
C THR A 425 -7.29 -5.95 -13.07
N VAL A 426 -8.50 -6.50 -12.96
CA VAL A 426 -9.63 -6.12 -13.82
C VAL A 426 -10.05 -4.67 -13.58
N GLY A 427 -10.03 -4.20 -12.34
CA GLY A 427 -10.29 -2.80 -12.00
C GLY A 427 -9.27 -1.85 -12.63
N HIS A 428 -8.00 -2.24 -12.62
CA HIS A 428 -6.94 -1.49 -13.27
C HIS A 428 -7.17 -1.32 -14.78
N TYR A 429 -7.53 -2.36 -15.52
CA TYR A 429 -7.69 -2.28 -16.98
C TYR A 429 -9.08 -1.82 -17.45
N TYR A 430 -10.15 -2.18 -16.72
CA TYR A 430 -11.51 -2.11 -17.27
C TYR A 430 -12.52 -1.28 -16.45
N LEU A 431 -12.16 -0.78 -15.26
CA LEU A 431 -13.12 -0.09 -14.38
C LEU A 431 -13.83 1.08 -15.06
N GLN A 432 -13.12 1.87 -15.87
CA GLN A 432 -13.71 3.05 -16.52
C GLN A 432 -14.90 2.73 -17.43
N TYR A 433 -14.96 1.53 -18.00
CA TYR A 433 -16.04 1.11 -18.89
C TYR A 433 -17.31 0.72 -18.13
N ALA A 434 -17.15 0.31 -16.87
CA ALA A 434 -18.22 -0.03 -15.95
C ALA A 434 -18.75 1.17 -15.15
N GLN A 435 -18.17 2.36 -15.32
CA GLN A 435 -18.61 3.59 -14.65
C GLN A 435 -19.89 4.17 -15.28
N PRO A 436 -20.72 4.91 -14.50
CA PRO A 436 -21.89 5.59 -15.03
C PRO A 436 -21.57 6.61 -16.13
N VAL A 437 -20.42 7.27 -16.03
CA VAL A 437 -19.94 8.24 -17.02
C VAL A 437 -18.89 7.55 -17.90
N PRO A 438 -19.20 7.24 -19.17
CA PRO A 438 -18.30 6.49 -20.02
C PRO A 438 -17.11 7.33 -20.52
N PRO A 439 -15.97 6.70 -20.86
CA PRO A 439 -14.85 7.39 -21.49
C PRO A 439 -15.25 7.97 -22.86
N ARG A 440 -14.76 9.18 -23.17
CA ARG A 440 -15.01 9.82 -24.47
C ARG A 440 -14.30 9.07 -25.60
N GLY A 441 -14.98 8.91 -26.73
CA GLY A 441 -14.39 8.37 -27.97
C GLY A 441 -14.39 6.85 -28.09
N VAL A 442 -15.02 6.12 -27.16
CA VAL A 442 -15.18 4.67 -27.23
C VAL A 442 -16.58 4.34 -27.75
N PRO A 443 -16.72 3.54 -28.83
CA PRO A 443 -18.02 3.06 -29.30
C PRO A 443 -18.80 2.33 -28.20
N GLU A 444 -20.13 2.52 -28.16
CA GLU A 444 -20.98 1.96 -27.10
C GLU A 444 -20.95 0.43 -27.06
N GLU A 445 -20.86 -0.23 -28.21
CA GLU A 445 -20.74 -1.68 -28.31
C GLU A 445 -19.44 -2.20 -27.67
N GLU A 446 -18.32 -1.56 -28.00
CA GLU A 446 -17.01 -1.87 -27.41
C GLU A 446 -17.01 -1.61 -25.90
N ARG A 447 -17.57 -0.49 -25.46
CA ARG A 447 -17.72 -0.17 -24.04
C ARG A 447 -18.50 -1.25 -23.30
N ARG A 448 -19.64 -1.70 -23.83
CA ARG A 448 -20.44 -2.78 -23.22
C ARG A 448 -19.65 -4.07 -23.12
N ARG A 449 -18.92 -4.45 -24.16
CA ARG A 449 -18.06 -5.65 -24.17
C ARG A 449 -17.01 -5.57 -23.05
N LEU A 450 -16.33 -4.43 -22.90
CA LEU A 450 -15.30 -4.24 -21.87
C LEU A 450 -15.89 -4.16 -20.45
N ALA A 451 -17.06 -3.53 -20.29
CA ALA A 451 -17.76 -3.48 -19.00
C ALA A 451 -18.20 -4.88 -18.52
N GLN A 452 -18.57 -5.77 -19.45
CA GLN A 452 -18.92 -7.16 -19.13
C GLN A 452 -17.75 -7.94 -18.51
N ILE A 453 -16.49 -7.56 -18.78
CA ILE A 453 -15.33 -8.24 -18.16
C ILE A 453 -15.39 -8.08 -16.63
N VAL A 454 -15.68 -6.87 -16.16
CA VAL A 454 -15.85 -6.57 -14.73
C VAL A 454 -16.99 -7.39 -14.14
N ASP A 455 -18.17 -7.34 -14.78
CA ASP A 455 -19.35 -8.06 -14.29
C ASP A 455 -19.13 -9.58 -14.24
N ARG A 456 -18.44 -10.17 -15.23
CA ARG A 456 -18.11 -11.62 -15.25
C ARG A 456 -17.15 -11.99 -14.12
N TYR A 457 -16.22 -11.11 -13.78
CA TYR A 457 -15.29 -11.36 -12.67
C TYR A 457 -16.00 -11.32 -11.32
N TYR A 458 -16.94 -10.39 -11.12
CA TYR A 458 -17.78 -10.39 -9.92
C TYR A 458 -18.67 -11.63 -9.84
N ALA A 459 -19.16 -12.15 -10.98
CA ALA A 459 -19.92 -13.40 -10.99
C ALA A 459 -19.06 -14.62 -10.58
N PHE A 460 -17.78 -14.66 -10.97
CA PHE A 460 -16.84 -15.67 -10.47
C PHE A 460 -16.66 -15.58 -8.95
N ILE A 461 -16.46 -14.39 -8.41
CA ILE A 461 -16.35 -14.19 -6.95
C ILE A 461 -17.66 -14.55 -6.23
N ASP A 462 -18.82 -14.20 -6.80
CA ASP A 462 -20.12 -14.58 -6.27
C ASP A 462 -20.28 -16.11 -6.17
N ALA A 463 -19.81 -16.86 -7.17
CA ALA A 463 -19.80 -18.32 -7.14
C ALA A 463 -18.87 -18.88 -6.03
N GLU A 464 -17.72 -18.27 -5.81
CA GLU A 464 -16.80 -18.64 -4.71
C GLU A 464 -17.42 -18.36 -3.33
N ILE A 465 -18.18 -17.28 -3.19
CA ILE A 465 -18.99 -17.01 -1.98
C ILE A 465 -20.06 -18.09 -1.81
N GLY A 466 -20.76 -18.46 -2.89
CA GLY A 466 -21.76 -19.53 -2.87
C GLY A 466 -21.18 -20.87 -2.41
N ALA A 467 -19.98 -21.21 -2.89
CA ALA A 467 -19.27 -22.41 -2.44
C ALA A 467 -18.88 -22.34 -0.95
N ALA A 468 -18.47 -21.17 -0.46
CA ALA A 468 -18.19 -20.97 0.97
C ALA A 468 -19.46 -21.12 1.83
N LEU A 469 -20.57 -20.50 1.41
CA LEU A 469 -21.88 -20.59 2.07
C LEU A 469 -22.40 -22.04 2.14
N ALA A 470 -22.23 -22.82 1.07
CA ALA A 470 -22.68 -24.21 1.02
C ALA A 470 -21.94 -25.13 2.00
N GLY A 471 -20.69 -24.78 2.36
CA GLY A 471 -19.87 -25.55 3.29
C GLY A 471 -20.00 -25.13 4.76
N MET A 472 -20.84 -24.16 5.09
CA MET A 472 -20.99 -23.66 6.47
C MET A 472 -21.77 -24.63 7.35
N ALA A 473 -21.25 -24.90 8.55
CA ALA A 473 -21.98 -25.52 9.63
C ALA A 473 -22.71 -24.48 10.49
N LYS A 474 -23.51 -24.97 11.46
CA LYS A 474 -24.10 -24.11 12.49
C LYS A 474 -22.98 -23.43 13.29
N ASP A 475 -23.15 -22.15 13.60
CA ASP A 475 -22.21 -21.32 14.37
C ASP A 475 -20.92 -20.94 13.64
N ASP A 476 -20.74 -21.37 12.39
CA ASP A 476 -19.66 -20.88 11.53
C ASP A 476 -19.85 -19.40 11.15
N LEU A 477 -18.72 -18.76 10.87
CA LEU A 477 -18.65 -17.38 10.40
C LEU A 477 -18.00 -17.31 9.02
N LEU A 478 -18.69 -16.69 8.08
CA LEU A 478 -18.12 -16.28 6.79
C LEU A 478 -17.88 -14.77 6.82
N LEU A 479 -16.65 -14.37 6.51
CA LEU A 479 -16.27 -12.99 6.24
C LEU A 479 -15.84 -12.84 4.79
N VAL A 480 -16.47 -11.91 4.06
CA VAL A 480 -16.01 -11.44 2.74
C VAL A 480 -15.48 -10.04 2.92
N ILE A 481 -14.16 -9.89 2.81
CA ILE A 481 -13.48 -8.64 3.14
C ILE A 481 -12.84 -8.09 1.88
N SER A 482 -13.09 -6.82 1.59
CA SER A 482 -12.25 -6.04 0.71
C SER A 482 -11.46 -5.02 1.49
N GLY A 483 -10.13 -5.08 1.41
CA GLY A 483 -9.25 -4.15 2.14
C GLY A 483 -9.26 -2.73 1.57
N PHE A 484 -9.70 -2.57 0.32
CA PHE A 484 -9.80 -1.29 -0.39
C PHE A 484 -10.59 -1.47 -1.68
N GLY A 485 -11.28 -0.41 -2.13
CA GLY A 485 -11.91 -0.39 -3.44
C GLY A 485 -11.01 0.15 -4.55
N MET A 486 -11.61 0.44 -5.71
CA MET A 486 -10.93 1.00 -6.87
C MET A 486 -11.65 2.27 -7.34
N GLU A 487 -10.89 3.28 -7.79
CA GLU A 487 -11.42 4.48 -8.41
C GLU A 487 -10.84 4.70 -9.81
N SER A 488 -11.51 5.52 -10.63
CA SER A 488 -11.00 5.84 -11.97
C SER A 488 -9.82 6.79 -11.91
N THR A 489 -8.78 6.51 -12.69
CA THR A 489 -7.57 7.33 -12.74
C THR A 489 -7.88 8.75 -13.23
N GLY A 490 -7.30 9.78 -12.61
CA GLY A 490 -7.47 11.18 -13.03
C GLY A 490 -6.91 11.46 -14.43
N VAL A 491 -7.46 12.47 -15.12
CA VAL A 491 -7.07 12.85 -16.50
C VAL A 491 -5.58 13.17 -16.62
N ALA A 492 -5.01 13.91 -15.66
CA ALA A 492 -3.60 14.28 -15.66
C ALA A 492 -2.67 13.07 -15.51
N LYS A 493 -3.00 12.11 -14.63
CA LYS A 493 -2.22 10.88 -14.41
C LYS A 493 -2.27 9.99 -15.65
N ARG A 494 -3.42 9.87 -16.33
CA ARG A 494 -3.51 9.17 -17.63
C ARG A 494 -2.66 9.83 -18.72
N TRP A 495 -2.61 11.15 -18.77
CA TRP A 495 -1.77 11.85 -19.76
C TRP A 495 -0.29 11.58 -19.49
N LEU A 496 0.16 11.69 -18.22
CA LEU A 496 1.52 11.37 -17.83
C LEU A 496 1.88 9.91 -18.13
N ALA A 497 0.99 8.97 -17.79
CA ALA A 497 1.16 7.54 -18.04
C ALA A 497 1.37 7.24 -19.54
N ARG A 498 0.62 7.90 -20.43
CA ARG A 498 0.83 7.80 -21.89
C ARG A 498 2.19 8.31 -22.34
N VAL A 499 2.68 9.40 -21.74
CA VAL A 499 4.00 9.97 -22.08
C VAL A 499 5.14 9.05 -21.65
N ILE A 500 4.95 8.28 -20.56
CA ILE A 500 5.95 7.33 -20.04
C ILE A 500 5.74 5.88 -20.54
N GLY A 501 4.79 5.65 -21.45
CA GLY A 501 4.57 4.33 -22.10
C GLY A 501 3.67 3.35 -21.34
N ASP A 502 2.90 3.82 -20.36
CA ASP A 502 2.07 2.99 -19.46
C ASP A 502 0.56 3.33 -19.60
N ALA A 503 0.07 3.32 -20.85
CA ALA A 503 -1.18 3.97 -21.26
C ALA A 503 -2.49 3.27 -20.86
N ASP A 504 -2.42 2.02 -20.38
CA ASP A 504 -3.59 1.11 -20.36
C ASP A 504 -4.31 1.05 -19.00
N PHE A 505 -3.82 1.74 -17.97
CA PHE A 505 -4.44 1.79 -16.64
C PHE A 505 -5.64 2.76 -16.58
N SER A 506 -6.83 2.20 -16.42
CA SER A 506 -8.11 2.90 -16.25
C SER A 506 -8.51 3.15 -14.80
N GLY A 507 -8.11 2.25 -13.89
CA GLY A 507 -8.37 2.32 -12.45
C GLY A 507 -7.09 2.50 -11.63
N THR A 508 -7.24 3.03 -10.42
CA THR A 508 -6.18 3.13 -9.43
C THR A 508 -6.74 2.97 -8.03
N HIS A 509 -5.96 2.36 -7.14
CA HIS A 509 -6.28 2.27 -5.73
C HIS A 509 -5.38 3.18 -4.88
N GLU A 510 -4.47 3.99 -5.44
CA GLU A 510 -3.53 4.80 -4.65
C GLU A 510 -4.22 5.70 -3.60
N ARG A 511 -5.39 6.24 -3.96
CA ARG A 511 -6.31 6.96 -3.07
C ARG A 511 -7.68 6.28 -3.00
N ALA A 512 -7.67 4.95 -2.97
CA ALA A 512 -8.86 4.12 -3.02
C ALA A 512 -9.98 4.61 -2.09
N PRO A 513 -11.25 4.42 -2.51
CA PRO A 513 -12.36 4.45 -1.58
C PRO A 513 -12.15 3.36 -0.52
N ASP A 514 -12.85 3.53 0.60
CA ASP A 514 -12.84 2.55 1.67
C ASP A 514 -13.26 1.17 1.17
N GLY A 515 -12.75 0.14 1.84
CA GLY A 515 -13.13 -1.24 1.60
C GLY A 515 -14.43 -1.59 2.33
N PHE A 516 -14.70 -2.89 2.47
CA PHE A 516 -15.87 -3.37 3.20
C PHE A 516 -15.63 -4.74 3.85
N MET A 517 -16.49 -5.09 4.78
CA MET A 517 -16.63 -6.43 5.35
C MET A 517 -18.10 -6.82 5.31
N LEU A 518 -18.38 -7.96 4.67
CA LEU A 518 -19.65 -8.66 4.80
C LEU A 518 -19.45 -9.84 5.75
N ALA A 519 -20.24 -9.89 6.82
CA ALA A 519 -20.23 -11.00 7.77
C ALA A 519 -21.54 -11.76 7.68
N TYR A 520 -21.47 -13.09 7.75
CA TYR A 520 -22.65 -13.96 7.70
C TYR A 520 -22.44 -15.20 8.56
N GLY A 521 -23.47 -15.58 9.32
CA GLY A 521 -23.44 -16.70 10.26
C GLY A 521 -24.57 -16.57 11.29
N THR A 522 -24.85 -17.64 12.05
CA THR A 522 -25.93 -17.65 13.05
C THR A 522 -25.70 -16.66 14.19
N ALA A 523 -24.44 -16.36 14.49
CA ALA A 523 -24.04 -15.39 15.51
C ALA A 523 -24.00 -13.94 15.02
N VAL A 524 -24.16 -13.69 13.71
CA VAL A 524 -24.06 -12.35 13.11
C VAL A 524 -25.39 -11.63 13.25
N GLN A 525 -25.35 -10.36 13.66
CA GLN A 525 -26.51 -9.49 13.69
C GLN A 525 -26.74 -8.89 12.28
N PRO A 526 -27.85 -9.22 11.57
CA PRO A 526 -28.08 -8.65 10.25
C PRO A 526 -28.25 -7.14 10.31
N GLY A 527 -27.68 -6.43 9.34
CA GLY A 527 -27.81 -4.97 9.25
C GLY A 527 -26.57 -4.27 8.70
N ARG A 528 -26.47 -2.97 8.99
CA ARG A 528 -25.33 -2.12 8.58
C ARG A 528 -24.71 -1.44 9.80
N PRO A 529 -23.74 -2.09 10.46
CA PRO A 529 -23.03 -1.49 11.59
C PRO A 529 -22.32 -0.20 11.20
N GLN A 530 -21.87 0.57 12.21
CA GLN A 530 -21.08 1.77 11.95
C GLN A 530 -19.79 1.45 11.20
N ARG A 531 -19.30 2.40 10.41
CA ARG A 531 -18.02 2.27 9.68
C ARG A 531 -16.90 1.84 10.62
N GLY A 532 -16.20 0.78 10.26
CA GLY A 532 -15.01 0.30 10.95
C GLY A 532 -13.73 0.69 10.23
N SER A 533 -12.64 0.08 10.65
CA SER A 533 -11.31 0.18 10.06
C SER A 533 -10.78 -1.20 9.73
N ILE A 534 -9.90 -1.32 8.72
CA ILE A 534 -9.27 -2.61 8.39
C ILE A 534 -8.51 -3.24 9.57
N VAL A 535 -8.05 -2.44 10.54
CA VAL A 535 -7.39 -2.95 11.76
C VAL A 535 -8.37 -3.57 12.76
N ASP A 536 -9.68 -3.42 12.59
CA ASP A 536 -10.69 -3.99 13.49
C ASP A 536 -10.92 -5.50 13.24
N VAL A 537 -10.47 -6.01 12.09
CA VAL A 537 -10.73 -7.40 11.67
C VAL A 537 -10.12 -8.41 12.63
N THR A 538 -8.81 -8.34 12.91
CA THR A 538 -8.15 -9.27 13.84
C THR A 538 -8.72 -9.21 15.26
N PRO A 539 -8.89 -8.03 15.90
CA PRO A 539 -9.58 -7.92 17.19
C PRO A 539 -10.98 -8.55 17.19
N THR A 540 -11.75 -8.38 16.12
CA THR A 540 -13.08 -8.98 15.96
C THR A 540 -13.03 -10.51 15.85
N LEU A 541 -12.04 -11.04 15.13
CA LEU A 541 -11.82 -12.48 15.03
C LEU A 541 -11.32 -13.09 16.35
N LEU A 542 -10.43 -12.41 17.07
CA LEU A 542 -10.03 -12.83 18.43
C LEU A 542 -11.25 -12.88 19.35
N TYR A 543 -12.11 -11.86 19.31
CA TYR A 543 -13.35 -11.84 20.06
C TYR A 543 -14.28 -13.02 19.70
N PHE A 544 -14.44 -13.31 18.40
CA PHE A 544 -15.22 -14.47 17.95
C PHE A 544 -14.67 -15.79 18.49
N PHE A 545 -13.35 -15.96 18.50
CA PHE A 545 -12.67 -17.13 19.06
C PHE A 545 -12.65 -17.16 20.60
N GLY A 546 -13.17 -16.13 21.28
CA GLY A 546 -13.13 -16.02 22.74
C GLY A 546 -11.74 -15.71 23.31
N LEU A 547 -10.83 -15.22 22.46
CA LEU A 547 -9.47 -14.82 22.84
C LEU A 547 -9.42 -13.33 23.23
N PRO A 548 -8.52 -12.93 24.13
CA PRO A 548 -8.39 -11.54 24.54
C PRO A 548 -7.86 -10.66 23.41
N VAL A 549 -8.29 -9.40 23.38
CA VAL A 549 -7.76 -8.38 22.46
C VAL A 549 -6.52 -7.74 23.07
N ALA A 550 -5.45 -7.60 22.30
CA ALA A 550 -4.25 -6.94 22.80
C ALA A 550 -4.40 -5.42 22.84
N ARG A 551 -3.93 -4.80 23.93
CA ARG A 551 -4.01 -3.34 24.14
C ARG A 551 -3.07 -2.54 23.23
N ASP A 552 -2.10 -3.19 22.60
CA ASP A 552 -1.19 -2.56 21.64
C ASP A 552 -1.66 -2.71 20.17
N MET A 553 -2.83 -3.31 19.94
CA MET A 553 -3.53 -3.23 18.65
C MET A 553 -4.18 -1.85 18.48
N ASP A 554 -4.19 -1.35 17.24
CA ASP A 554 -4.82 -0.08 16.90
C ASP A 554 -6.34 -0.23 16.69
N GLY A 555 -6.78 -1.42 16.26
CA GLY A 555 -8.20 -1.73 16.09
C GLY A 555 -8.88 -2.25 17.35
N PHE A 556 -10.21 -2.34 17.32
CA PHE A 556 -11.02 -2.86 18.42
C PHE A 556 -12.00 -3.93 17.96
N ALA A 557 -12.43 -4.80 18.88
CA ALA A 557 -13.40 -5.84 18.58
C ALA A 557 -14.77 -5.25 18.27
N ARG A 558 -15.30 -5.53 17.07
CA ARG A 558 -16.64 -5.15 16.63
C ARG A 558 -17.70 -6.09 17.22
N ALA A 559 -17.94 -5.96 18.52
CA ALA A 559 -18.99 -6.73 19.20
C ALA A 559 -20.39 -6.42 18.64
N ASP A 560 -20.58 -5.22 18.07
CA ASP A 560 -21.79 -4.80 17.38
C ASP A 560 -22.07 -5.53 16.05
N LEU A 561 -21.13 -6.37 15.60
CA LEU A 561 -21.32 -7.28 14.47
C LEU A 561 -22.14 -8.53 14.86
N PHE A 562 -22.20 -8.86 16.15
CA PHE A 562 -22.77 -10.10 16.65
C PHE A 562 -24.10 -9.87 17.36
N THR A 563 -24.91 -10.93 17.46
CA THR A 563 -26.20 -10.86 18.15
C THR A 563 -26.02 -10.61 19.66
N PRO A 564 -27.00 -9.99 20.33
CA PRO A 564 -26.97 -9.80 21.78
C PRO A 564 -26.75 -11.11 22.55
N GLU A 565 -27.31 -12.23 22.09
CA GLU A 565 -27.15 -13.55 22.70
C GLU A 565 -25.71 -14.07 22.59
N PHE A 566 -25.05 -13.82 21.46
CA PHE A 566 -23.65 -14.16 21.29
C PHE A 566 -22.76 -13.35 22.25
N SER A 567 -23.03 -12.06 22.36
CA SER A 567 -22.25 -11.13 23.17
C SER A 567 -22.50 -11.23 24.68
N SER A 568 -23.71 -11.59 25.12
CA SER A 568 -24.05 -11.64 26.56
C SER A 568 -23.22 -12.66 27.35
N VAL A 569 -22.74 -13.71 26.68
CA VAL A 569 -21.92 -14.78 27.30
C VAL A 569 -20.43 -14.66 26.95
N ARG A 570 -20.03 -13.65 26.17
CA ARG A 570 -18.66 -13.41 25.72
C ARG A 570 -18.29 -11.95 25.96
N PRO A 571 -17.81 -11.59 27.17
CA PRO A 571 -17.25 -10.28 27.40
C PRO A 571 -15.93 -10.11 26.62
N VAL A 572 -15.68 -8.91 26.11
CA VAL A 572 -14.38 -8.57 25.52
C VAL A 572 -13.33 -8.57 26.64
N SER A 573 -12.34 -9.46 26.53
CA SER A 573 -11.21 -9.53 27.45
C SER A 573 -9.97 -8.90 26.81
N PHE A 574 -8.99 -8.50 27.63
CA PHE A 574 -7.79 -7.78 27.16
C PHE A 574 -6.50 -8.35 27.73
N VAL A 575 -5.44 -8.36 26.92
CA VAL A 575 -4.05 -8.62 27.32
C VAL A 575 -3.16 -7.44 26.95
N PRO A 576 -1.98 -7.26 27.58
CA PRO A 576 -1.09 -6.16 27.23
C PRO A 576 -0.61 -6.19 25.78
N SER A 577 -0.15 -7.35 25.30
CA SER A 577 0.37 -7.58 23.96
C SER A 577 0.46 -9.08 23.66
N TYR A 578 0.43 -9.43 22.37
CA TYR A 578 0.77 -10.76 21.86
C TYR A 578 2.21 -10.85 21.34
N ARG A 579 3.04 -9.82 21.54
CA ARG A 579 4.42 -9.82 21.02
C ARG A 579 5.32 -10.86 21.65
#